data_AF-A0A1H0XLE6-F1
#
_entry.id   AF-A0A1H0XLE6-F1
#
_cell.length_a   1.000
_cell.length_b   1.000
_cell.length_c   1.000
_cell.angle_alpha   90.00
_cell.angle_beta   90.00
_cell.angle_gamma   90.00
#
_symmetry.space_group_name_H-M   'P 1'
#
loop_
_entity.id
_entity.type
_entity.pdbx_description
1 polymer ?
#
loop_
_entity_poly.entity_id
_entity_poly.type
_entity_poly.pdbx_seq_one_letter_code
_entity_poly.pdbx_strand_id
1 'polypeptide(L)'
;MSNDRPKLPPDLPDYIKTWEAYGSRHMWKQVLERGGHAAAAQTALDELPDIDALEALAANAAAVNLLVRRRWYVMQEAREDGATWEAIGKALGITKQGAQDYYRRQIENQEKYAADFHDADRARAALDGSHLQ
;
A
#
# COMPACT_ATOMS: atom_id res chain seq x y z
N MET A 1 -6.86 5.88 36.95
CA MET A 1 -6.94 4.84 35.89
C MET A 1 -6.55 5.53 34.60
N SER A 2 -5.38 5.20 34.03
CA SER A 2 -4.91 5.83 32.79
C SER A 2 -5.73 5.31 31.62
N ASN A 3 -6.38 6.21 30.88
CA ASN A 3 -7.17 5.90 29.70
C ASN A 3 -6.27 5.92 28.46
N ASP A 4 -5.24 5.07 28.45
CA ASP A 4 -4.31 4.97 27.33
C ASP A 4 -4.94 4.04 26.29
N ARG A 5 -5.67 4.64 25.34
CA ARG A 5 -6.12 3.90 24.15
C ARG A 5 -4.86 3.42 23.42
N PRO A 6 -4.77 2.13 23.03
CA PRO A 6 -3.61 1.66 22.29
C PRO A 6 -3.45 2.50 21.02
N LYS A 7 -2.26 3.11 20.86
CA LYS A 7 -1.92 3.86 19.66
C LYS A 7 -2.00 2.89 18.48
N LEU A 8 -2.89 3.15 17.54
CA LEU A 8 -2.96 2.36 16.31
C LEU A 8 -1.61 2.45 15.60
N PRO A 9 -1.14 1.36 14.98
CA PRO A 9 0.05 1.43 14.14
C PRO A 9 -0.18 2.46 13.02
N PRO A 10 0.89 3.09 12.50
CA PRO A 10 0.79 4.04 11.40
C PRO A 10 0.03 3.44 10.21
N ASP A 11 -0.78 4.26 9.55
CA ASP A 11 -1.54 3.85 8.38
C ASP A 11 -0.88 4.28 7.07
N LEU A 12 -1.55 4.04 5.94
CA LEU A 12 -1.01 4.37 4.63
C LEU A 12 -0.72 5.89 4.50
N PRO A 13 -1.66 6.81 4.81
CA PRO A 13 -1.36 8.24 4.88
C PRO A 13 -0.12 8.61 5.71
N ASP A 14 0.05 8.00 6.89
CA ASP A 14 1.22 8.27 7.74
C ASP A 14 2.52 7.88 7.03
N TYR A 15 2.58 6.68 6.45
CA TYR A 15 3.78 6.22 5.73
C TYR A 15 4.10 7.06 4.50
N ILE A 16 3.07 7.47 3.74
CA ILE A 16 3.24 8.35 2.59
C ILE A 16 3.79 9.72 3.03
N LYS A 17 3.26 10.29 4.12
CA LYS A 17 3.74 11.56 4.65
C LYS A 17 5.22 11.51 5.04
N THR A 18 5.69 10.45 5.68
CA THR A 18 7.11 10.28 6.02
C THR A 18 7.98 10.21 4.75
N TRP A 19 7.55 9.43 3.75
CA TRP A 19 8.27 9.31 2.47
C TRP A 19 8.32 10.63 1.70
N GLU A 20 7.20 11.35 1.62
CA GLU A 20 7.11 12.65 0.95
C GLU A 20 7.97 13.71 1.64
N ALA A 21 7.96 13.77 2.98
CA ALA A 21 8.78 14.71 3.73
C ALA A 21 10.28 14.52 3.47
N TYR A 22 10.75 13.26 3.43
CA TYR A 22 12.12 12.96 3.03
C TYR A 22 12.42 13.41 1.59
N GLY A 23 11.52 13.10 0.64
CA GLY A 23 11.66 13.50 -0.76
C GLY A 23 11.74 15.01 -0.95
N SER A 24 10.87 15.77 -0.29
CA SER A 24 10.88 17.24 -0.31
C SER A 24 12.18 17.80 0.29
N ARG A 25 12.62 17.27 1.44
CA ARG A 25 13.88 17.69 2.07
C ARG A 25 15.08 17.38 1.20
N HIS A 26 15.11 16.20 0.57
CA HIS A 26 16.16 15.81 -0.37
C HIS A 26 16.23 16.74 -1.58
N MET A 27 15.09 17.12 -2.16
CA MET A 27 15.02 18.06 -3.27
C MET A 27 15.59 19.45 -2.88
N TRP A 28 15.20 20.00 -1.73
CA TRP A 28 15.72 21.30 -1.27
C TRP A 28 17.21 21.28 -0.96
N LYS A 29 17.74 20.17 -0.42
CA LYS A 29 19.20 19.98 -0.27
C LYS A 29 19.91 20.07 -1.62
N GLN A 30 19.40 19.41 -2.67
CA GLN A 30 19.99 19.49 -4.01
C GLN A 30 19.92 20.91 -4.60
N VAL A 31 18.84 21.66 -4.36
CA VAL A 31 18.71 23.05 -4.81
C VAL A 31 19.78 23.92 -4.16
N LEU A 32 19.98 23.77 -2.86
CA LEU A 32 21.00 24.49 -2.09
C LEU A 32 22.42 24.15 -2.56
N GLU A 33 22.71 22.86 -2.74
CA GLU A 33 24.01 22.36 -3.23
C GLU A 33 24.35 22.88 -4.64
N ARG A 34 23.35 23.07 -5.50
CA ARG A 34 23.51 23.64 -6.85
C ARG A 34 23.63 25.16 -6.85
N GLY A 35 23.57 25.82 -5.69
CA GLY A 35 23.65 27.28 -5.57
C GLY A 35 22.39 28.03 -6.01
N GLY A 36 21.24 27.36 -6.15
CA GLY A 36 19.98 27.99 -6.51
C GLY A 36 19.21 28.48 -5.28
N HIS A 37 18.65 29.69 -5.34
CA HIS A 37 17.67 30.22 -4.36
C HIS A 37 17.99 29.92 -2.88
N ALA A 38 19.23 30.12 -2.45
CA ALA A 38 19.75 29.64 -1.15
C ALA A 38 18.87 30.00 0.07
N ALA A 39 18.36 31.22 0.15
CA ALA A 39 17.50 31.66 1.26
C ALA A 39 16.15 30.91 1.30
N ALA A 40 15.54 30.69 0.12
CA ALA A 40 14.29 29.95 0.03
C ALA A 40 14.50 28.45 0.30
N ALA A 41 15.59 27.88 -0.20
CA ALA A 41 15.95 26.49 0.06
C ALA A 41 16.22 26.24 1.56
N GLN A 42 16.96 27.13 2.23
CA GLN A 42 17.20 27.02 3.66
C GLN A 42 15.91 27.13 4.47
N THR A 43 15.05 28.12 4.16
CA THR A 43 13.75 28.28 4.83
C THR A 43 12.90 27.01 4.73
N ALA A 44 12.82 26.41 3.54
CA ALA A 44 12.07 25.17 3.35
C ALA A 44 12.68 23.98 4.11
N LEU A 45 14.01 23.89 4.21
CA LEU A 45 14.68 22.86 5.00
C LEU A 45 14.41 23.01 6.50
N ASP A 46 14.28 24.23 7.02
CA ASP A 46 14.03 24.47 8.44
C ASP A 46 12.59 24.10 8.85
N GLU A 47 11.63 24.17 7.91
CA GLU A 47 10.22 23.83 8.14
C GLU A 47 9.92 22.32 8.00
N LEU A 48 10.75 21.59 7.25
CA LEU A 48 10.54 20.17 7.00
C LEU A 48 11.14 19.30 8.11
N PRO A 49 10.46 18.21 8.52
CA PRO A 49 11.00 17.30 9.52
C PRO A 49 12.28 16.63 9.01
N ASP A 50 13.25 16.45 9.90
CA ASP A 50 14.50 15.77 9.60
C ASP A 50 14.31 14.25 9.68
N ILE A 51 13.76 13.69 8.60
CA ILE A 51 13.57 12.25 8.43
C ILE A 51 14.85 11.65 7.86
N ASP A 52 15.32 10.56 8.47
CA ASP A 52 16.49 9.84 7.95
C ASP A 52 16.13 8.96 6.74
N ALA A 53 17.13 8.61 5.92
CA ALA A 53 16.89 7.85 4.69
C ALA A 53 16.40 6.40 4.96
N LEU A 54 16.78 5.79 6.08
CA LEU A 54 16.33 4.45 6.46
C LEU A 54 14.89 4.48 6.96
N GLU A 55 14.49 5.52 7.70
CA GLU A 55 13.10 5.75 8.12
C GLU A 55 12.19 5.94 6.90
N ALA A 56 12.61 6.78 5.95
CA ALA A 56 11.89 6.96 4.69
C ALA A 56 11.76 5.64 3.90
N LEU A 57 12.83 4.85 3.83
CA LEU A 57 12.80 3.54 3.16
C LEU A 57 11.88 2.55 3.88
N ALA A 58 11.90 2.53 5.22
CA ALA A 58 11.02 1.68 6.02
C ALA A 58 9.54 2.07 5.83
N ALA A 59 9.24 3.37 5.79
CA ALA A 59 7.90 3.88 5.51
C ALA A 59 7.43 3.50 4.10
N ASN A 60 8.30 3.64 3.08
CA ASN A 60 8.01 3.21 1.72
C ASN A 60 7.68 1.71 1.66
N ALA A 61 8.53 0.86 2.26
CA ALA A 61 8.32 -0.59 2.28
C ALA A 61 7.00 -0.96 2.98
N ALA A 62 6.67 -0.29 4.09
CA ALA A 62 5.42 -0.50 4.82
C ALA A 62 4.19 -0.09 4.00
N ALA A 63 4.24 1.07 3.33
CA ALA A 63 3.18 1.54 2.44
C ALA A 63 2.92 0.57 1.28
N VAL A 64 3.99 0.13 0.60
CA VAL A 64 3.90 -0.86 -0.49
C VAL A 64 3.32 -2.18 0.02
N ASN A 65 3.80 -2.66 1.17
CA ASN A 65 3.30 -3.89 1.77
C ASN A 65 1.81 -3.79 2.12
N LEU A 66 1.35 -2.67 2.69
CA LEU A 66 -0.07 -2.45 2.97
C LEU A 66 -0.91 -2.45 1.69
N LEU A 67 -0.49 -1.73 0.66
CA LEU A 67 -1.20 -1.69 -0.63
C LEU A 67 -1.28 -3.06 -1.28
N VAL A 68 -0.19 -3.84 -1.24
CA VAL A 68 -0.16 -5.20 -1.79
C VAL A 68 -1.04 -6.14 -0.97
N ARG A 69 -0.95 -6.13 0.37
CA ARG A 69 -1.77 -7.00 1.24
C ARG A 69 -3.26 -6.68 1.18
N ARG A 70 -3.64 -5.46 0.83
CA ARG A 70 -5.05 -5.04 0.68
C ARG A 70 -5.61 -5.27 -0.72
N ARG A 71 -4.75 -5.47 -1.72
CA ARG A 71 -5.19 -5.61 -3.13
C ARG A 71 -6.17 -6.76 -3.35
N TRP A 72 -6.03 -7.87 -2.62
CA TRP A 72 -6.81 -9.08 -2.90
C TRP A 72 -8.32 -8.89 -2.68
N TYR A 73 -8.76 -8.15 -1.64
CA TYR A 73 -10.20 -7.93 -1.44
C TYR A 73 -10.80 -7.02 -2.52
N VAL A 74 -10.02 -6.07 -3.04
CA VAL A 74 -10.43 -5.24 -4.19
C VAL A 74 -10.55 -6.09 -5.46
N MET A 75 -9.67 -7.08 -5.64
CA MET A 75 -9.79 -8.05 -6.74
C MET A 75 -11.05 -8.91 -6.58
N GLN A 76 -11.39 -9.29 -5.35
CA GLN A 76 -12.62 -10.04 -5.06
C GLN A 76 -13.86 -9.23 -5.39
N GLU A 77 -13.96 -7.99 -4.91
CA GLU A 77 -15.07 -7.08 -5.22
C GLU A 77 -15.20 -6.87 -6.74
N ALA A 78 -14.09 -6.67 -7.45
CA ALA A 78 -14.11 -6.58 -8.91
C ALA A 78 -14.65 -7.86 -9.57
N ARG A 79 -14.35 -9.05 -9.04
CA ARG A 79 -14.90 -10.32 -9.54
C ARG A 79 -16.41 -10.44 -9.26
N GLU A 80 -16.85 -10.00 -8.09
CA GLU A 80 -18.26 -9.97 -7.69
C GLU A 80 -19.07 -9.01 -8.57
N ASP A 81 -18.46 -7.88 -8.97
CA ASP A 81 -19.01 -6.92 -9.92
C ASP A 81 -18.92 -7.39 -11.39
N GLY A 82 -18.44 -8.61 -11.64
CA GLY A 82 -18.41 -9.23 -12.96
C GLY A 82 -17.17 -8.94 -13.81
N ALA A 83 -16.14 -8.27 -13.28
CA ALA A 83 -14.88 -8.07 -14.01
C ALA A 83 -14.21 -9.41 -14.31
N THR A 84 -13.70 -9.58 -15.53
CA THR A 84 -12.97 -10.82 -15.90
C THR A 84 -11.55 -10.80 -15.32
N TRP A 85 -10.97 -11.99 -15.14
CA TRP A 85 -9.56 -12.13 -14.77
C TRP A 85 -8.59 -11.45 -15.76
N GLU A 86 -8.98 -11.32 -17.02
CA GLU A 86 -8.23 -10.58 -18.03
C GLU A 86 -8.29 -9.07 -17.80
N ALA A 87 -9.47 -8.52 -17.47
CA ALA A 87 -9.61 -7.10 -17.13
C ALA A 87 -8.81 -6.75 -15.86
N ILE A 88 -8.86 -7.62 -14.85
CA ILE A 88 -8.08 -7.47 -13.61
C ILE A 88 -6.57 -7.55 -13.92
N GLY A 89 -6.13 -8.54 -14.72
CA GLY A 89 -4.74 -8.64 -15.16
C GLY A 89 -4.27 -7.36 -15.85
N LYS A 90 -5.06 -6.84 -16.79
CA LYS A 90 -4.79 -5.58 -17.48
C LYS A 90 -4.67 -4.40 -16.51
N ALA A 91 -5.57 -4.26 -15.54
CA ALA A 91 -5.52 -3.19 -14.54
C ALA A 91 -4.26 -3.27 -13.66
N LEU A 92 -3.77 -4.48 -13.39
CA LEU A 92 -2.56 -4.73 -12.61
C LEU A 92 -1.27 -4.73 -13.45
N GLY A 93 -1.36 -4.64 -14.77
CA GLY A 93 -0.20 -4.75 -15.67
C GLY A 93 0.41 -6.16 -15.72
N ILE A 94 -0.38 -7.20 -15.47
CA ILE A 94 0.05 -8.62 -15.49
C ILE A 94 -0.86 -9.47 -16.38
N THR A 95 -0.47 -10.71 -16.63
CA THR A 95 -1.31 -11.64 -17.41
C THR A 95 -2.56 -12.06 -16.62
N LYS A 96 -3.59 -12.53 -17.34
CA LYS A 96 -4.78 -13.19 -16.75
C LYS A 96 -4.37 -14.27 -15.75
N GLN A 97 -3.44 -15.15 -16.15
CA GLN A 97 -2.96 -16.25 -15.31
C GLN A 97 -2.25 -15.72 -14.06
N GLY A 98 -1.43 -14.67 -14.21
CA GLY A 98 -0.76 -14.01 -13.09
C GLY A 98 -1.73 -13.42 -12.08
N ALA A 99 -2.84 -12.83 -12.54
CA ALA A 99 -3.88 -12.31 -11.65
C ALA A 99 -4.59 -13.42 -10.88
N GLN A 100 -4.95 -14.52 -11.55
CA GLN A 100 -5.57 -15.70 -10.91
C GLN A 100 -4.63 -16.34 -9.88
N ASP A 101 -3.37 -16.56 -10.23
CA ASP A 101 -2.38 -17.18 -9.35
C ASP A 101 -2.06 -16.29 -8.15
N TYR A 102 -1.96 -14.98 -8.35
CA TYR A 102 -1.83 -14.03 -7.26
C TYR A 102 -3.01 -14.13 -6.29
N TYR A 103 -4.25 -14.11 -6.81
CA TYR A 103 -5.44 -14.17 -5.98
C TYR A 103 -5.54 -15.47 -5.18
N ARG A 104 -5.27 -16.63 -5.83
CA ARG A 104 -5.25 -17.94 -5.16
C ARG A 104 -4.26 -17.98 -3.99
N ARG A 105 -3.05 -17.47 -4.19
CA ARG A 105 -2.04 -17.37 -3.11
C ARG A 105 -2.49 -16.50 -1.95
N GLN A 106 -3.28 -15.45 -2.22
CA GLN A 106 -3.81 -14.60 -1.15
C GLN A 106 -4.89 -15.33 -0.34
N ILE A 107 -5.79 -16.07 -1.00
CA ILE A 107 -6.75 -16.94 -0.30
C ILE A 107 -6.01 -17.93 0.60
N GLU A 108 -5.04 -18.67 0.06
CA GLU A 108 -4.24 -19.65 0.82
C GLU A 108 -3.57 -19.00 2.05
N ASN A 109 -3.06 -17.77 1.91
CA ASN A 109 -2.46 -17.04 3.02
C ASN A 109 -3.50 -16.61 4.07
N GLN A 110 -4.69 -16.16 3.66
CA GLN A 110 -5.74 -15.78 4.60
C GLN A 110 -6.27 -17.01 5.35
N GLU A 111 -6.49 -18.12 4.66
CA GLU A 111 -6.88 -19.40 5.27
C GLU A 111 -5.84 -19.91 6.26
N LYS A 112 -4.55 -19.68 5.99
CA LYS A 112 -3.48 -20.14 6.89
C LYS A 112 -3.31 -19.27 8.13
N TYR A 113 -3.42 -17.94 8.01
CA TYR A 113 -3.01 -17.00 9.06
C TYR A 113 -4.15 -16.20 9.69
N ALA A 114 -5.34 -16.20 9.08
CA ALA A 114 -6.47 -15.40 9.50
C ALA A 114 -7.81 -16.15 9.29
N ALA A 115 -7.80 -17.48 9.43
CA ALA A 115 -8.97 -18.34 9.18
C ALA A 115 -10.24 -17.83 9.88
N ASP A 116 -10.14 -17.44 11.16
CA ASP A 116 -11.26 -16.98 11.97
C ASP A 116 -11.89 -15.66 11.49
N PHE A 117 -11.19 -14.91 10.62
CA PHE A 117 -11.61 -13.61 10.08
C PHE A 117 -11.78 -13.63 8.56
N HIS A 118 -11.65 -14.80 7.93
CA HIS A 118 -11.66 -14.94 6.47
C HIS A 118 -12.87 -15.74 5.99
N ASP A 119 -13.69 -15.13 5.12
CA ASP A 119 -14.74 -15.82 4.39
C ASP A 119 -14.15 -16.54 3.17
N ALA A 120 -13.68 -17.77 3.41
CA ALA A 120 -13.02 -18.61 2.41
C ALA A 120 -13.96 -19.01 1.27
N ASP A 121 -15.24 -19.25 1.57
CA ASP A 121 -16.22 -19.68 0.58
C ASP A 121 -16.51 -18.55 -0.42
N ARG A 122 -16.75 -17.34 0.09
CA ARG A 122 -16.93 -16.14 -0.74
C ARG A 122 -15.68 -15.87 -1.59
N ALA A 123 -14.49 -15.99 -1.01
CA ALA A 123 -13.24 -15.76 -1.75
C ALA A 123 -13.01 -16.81 -2.85
N ARG A 124 -13.31 -18.10 -2.59
CA ARG A 124 -13.20 -19.16 -3.60
C ARG A 124 -14.23 -19.01 -4.72
N ALA A 125 -15.46 -18.59 -4.42
CA ALA A 125 -16.48 -18.34 -5.45
C ALA A 125 -16.03 -17.34 -6.53
N ALA A 126 -15.22 -16.34 -6.14
CA ALA A 126 -14.66 -15.35 -7.05
C ALA A 126 -13.69 -15.96 -8.10
N LEU A 127 -13.05 -17.11 -7.84
CA LEU A 127 -12.19 -17.82 -8.80
C LEU A 127 -13.00 -18.32 -10.00
N ASP A 128 -14.13 -18.97 -9.73
CA ASP A 128 -14.92 -19.67 -10.73
C ASP A 128 -15.88 -18.75 -11.50
N GLY A 129 -16.13 -17.55 -10.98
CA GLY A 129 -17.12 -16.62 -11.56
C GLY A 129 -18.55 -17.08 -11.36
N SER A 130 -18.77 -17.93 -10.35
CA SER A 130 -20.09 -18.34 -9.93
C SER A 130 -20.74 -17.15 -9.23
N HIS A 131 -21.65 -16.48 -9.93
CA HIS A 131 -22.49 -15.44 -9.35
C HIS A 131 -23.27 -16.04 -8.18
N LEU A 132 -22.92 -15.66 -6.96
CA LEU A 132 -23.82 -15.79 -5.81
C LEU A 132 -24.84 -14.65 -5.96
N GLN A 133 -25.97 -14.97 -6.59
CA GLN A 133 -27.18 -14.14 -6.56
C GLN A 133 -27.88 -14.28 -5.21
#